data_AF-A0A1M3I9F6-F1
#
_entry.id   AF-A0A1M3I9F6-F1
#
_cell.length_a   1.000
_cell.length_b   1.000
_cell.length_c   1.000
_cell.angle_alpha   90.00
_cell.angle_beta   90.00
_cell.angle_gamma   90.00
#
_symmetry.space_group_name_H-M   'P 1'
#
loop_
_entity.id
_entity.type
_entity.pdbx_description
1 polymer ?
#
loop_
_entity_poly.entity_id
_entity_poly.type
_entity_poly.pdbx_seq_one_letter_code
_entity_poly.pdbx_strand_id
1 'polypeptide(L)'
;MADITGLDSALHEGLVFRSDILMAAALVCFAPSAANACSVRAPPVDETANAIAEGGVFIRGTVIQEFDAARQQPEIIRAEAIYVGEGSPRDFVIYRSNAEFQRELDPRTPRTPCDLSGPTGFKLGHVFERLVLEPARSHTDAAANGRWRFALFGSSVAREPGLQALIEAAIRKGRFQARPPFSAEWGDQPPKRQTSPQ
;
A
#
# COMPACT_ATOMS: atom_id res chain seq x y z
N MET A 1 42.97 -28.66 74.43
CA MET A 1 41.52 -28.58 74.76
C MET A 1 40.74 -28.82 73.48
N ALA A 2 39.66 -29.61 73.57
CA ALA A 2 38.81 -30.16 72.50
C ALA A 2 39.52 -31.27 71.69
N ASP A 3 39.44 -32.55 72.02
CA ASP A 3 38.33 -33.45 72.37
C ASP A 3 37.58 -33.99 71.13
N ILE A 4 37.62 -35.32 71.01
CA ILE A 4 37.23 -36.15 69.87
C ILE A 4 36.02 -36.97 70.30
N THR A 5 34.87 -36.76 69.68
CA THR A 5 33.73 -37.70 69.58
C THR A 5 32.91 -37.27 68.36
N GLY A 6 32.33 -38.12 67.51
CA GLY A 6 32.24 -39.57 67.49
C GLY A 6 31.75 -40.04 66.12
N LEU A 7 32.02 -41.31 65.85
CA LEU A 7 31.32 -42.16 64.89
C LEU A 7 29.81 -42.16 65.23
N ASP A 8 28.93 -42.28 64.24
CA ASP A 8 28.48 -43.58 63.73
C ASP A 8 27.33 -43.46 62.72
N SER A 9 27.25 -44.47 61.85
CA SER A 9 26.04 -44.95 61.15
C SER A 9 25.42 -44.05 60.07
N ALA A 10 24.86 -44.56 58.97
CA ALA A 10 24.87 -45.87 58.36
C ALA A 10 24.18 -45.68 56.99
N LEU A 11 24.75 -46.30 55.97
CA LEU A 11 24.07 -47.15 54.98
C LEU A 11 22.53 -47.11 54.98
N HIS A 12 21.91 -46.62 53.90
CA HIS A 12 21.08 -47.43 52.98
C HIS A 12 20.35 -46.54 51.95
N GLU A 13 20.46 -47.01 50.70
CA GLU A 13 19.38 -47.14 49.71
C GLU A 13 18.53 -45.93 49.33
N GLY A 14 18.42 -45.72 48.02
CA GLY A 14 17.28 -44.97 47.48
C GLY A 14 17.60 -44.20 46.21
N LEU A 15 18.10 -44.89 45.19
CA LEU A 15 18.08 -44.38 43.83
C LEU A 15 16.63 -44.36 43.33
N VAL A 16 15.88 -43.33 43.72
CA VAL A 16 14.57 -43.02 43.13
C VAL A 16 14.77 -41.85 42.19
N PHE A 17 15.09 -42.19 40.95
CA PHE A 17 14.94 -41.31 39.80
C PHE A 17 13.44 -40.96 39.69
N ARG A 18 13.03 -39.86 40.31
CA ARG A 18 11.70 -39.29 40.11
C ARG A 18 11.80 -38.19 39.06
N SER A 19 11.34 -38.57 37.87
CA SER A 19 10.99 -37.71 36.76
C SER A 19 10.05 -36.59 37.20
N ASP A 20 10.59 -35.41 37.46
CA ASP A 20 9.81 -34.17 37.49
C ASP A 20 10.56 -33.09 36.67
N ILE A 21 10.96 -33.45 35.45
CA ILE A 21 11.16 -32.49 34.37
C ILE A 21 9.89 -32.56 33.53
N LEU A 22 8.87 -31.76 33.85
CA LEU A 22 7.77 -31.51 32.91
C LEU A 22 7.05 -30.21 33.29
N MET A 23 6.84 -29.38 32.26
CA MET A 23 5.84 -28.32 32.18
C MET A 23 6.17 -26.97 32.84
N ALA A 24 7.23 -26.31 32.35
CA ALA A 24 7.26 -24.84 32.25
C ALA A 24 7.42 -24.43 30.78
N ALA A 25 6.57 -24.97 29.91
CA ALA A 25 6.49 -24.62 28.50
C ALA A 25 5.02 -24.49 28.09
N ALA A 26 4.30 -23.55 28.74
CA ALA A 26 2.94 -23.21 28.36
C ALA A 26 2.60 -21.77 28.77
N LEU A 27 3.45 -20.84 28.39
CA LEU A 27 3.06 -19.45 28.14
C LEU A 27 3.73 -19.02 26.84
N VAL A 28 3.48 -19.82 25.78
CA VAL A 28 3.29 -19.21 24.46
C VAL A 28 2.08 -18.32 24.65
N CYS A 29 2.33 -17.08 25.07
CA CYS A 29 1.34 -16.04 24.98
C CYS A 29 0.79 -16.15 23.57
N PHE A 30 -0.50 -16.49 23.48
CA PHE A 30 -1.38 -16.07 22.43
C PHE A 30 -1.37 -14.54 22.43
N ALA A 31 -0.23 -13.93 22.09
CA ALA A 31 -0.21 -12.61 21.54
C ALA A 31 -1.03 -12.79 20.27
N PRO A 32 -2.20 -12.18 20.13
CA PRO A 32 -2.87 -12.14 18.84
C PRO A 32 -1.83 -11.57 17.88
N SER A 33 -1.33 -12.42 16.98
CA SER A 33 -0.46 -11.98 15.90
C SER A 33 -1.16 -10.77 15.30
N ALA A 34 -0.46 -9.64 15.22
CA ALA A 34 -0.95 -8.38 14.67
C ALA A 34 -1.34 -8.47 13.17
N ALA A 35 -1.65 -9.67 12.67
CA ALA A 35 -2.07 -10.01 11.33
C ALA A 35 -3.58 -9.79 11.10
N ASN A 36 -4.39 -9.51 12.14
CA ASN A 36 -5.85 -9.37 12.04
C ASN A 36 -6.38 -7.93 12.26
N ALA A 37 -5.71 -6.89 11.73
CA ALA A 37 -6.24 -5.52 11.85
C ALA A 37 -6.50 -4.81 10.52
N CYS A 38 -5.99 -5.31 9.38
CA CYS A 38 -6.21 -4.66 8.08
C CYS A 38 -7.23 -5.47 7.25
N SER A 39 -8.51 -5.37 7.59
CA SER A 39 -9.58 -5.96 6.77
C SER A 39 -9.93 -5.06 5.57
N VAL A 40 -8.92 -4.57 4.85
CA VAL A 40 -9.16 -3.85 3.59
C VAL A 40 -9.12 -4.89 2.47
N ARG A 41 -10.26 -5.54 2.25
CA ARG A 41 -10.43 -6.44 1.11
C ARG A 41 -10.36 -5.62 -0.17
N ALA A 42 -9.49 -6.01 -1.10
CA ALA A 42 -9.46 -5.39 -2.41
C ALA A 42 -10.84 -5.54 -3.08
N PRO A 43 -11.48 -4.43 -3.51
CA PRO A 43 -12.73 -4.50 -4.24
C PRO A 43 -12.52 -5.20 -5.59
N PRO A 44 -13.61 -5.69 -6.21
CA PRO A 44 -13.58 -6.14 -7.59
C PRO A 44 -12.95 -5.09 -8.53
N VAL A 45 -12.25 -5.57 -9.56
CA VAL A 45 -11.51 -4.70 -10.49
C VAL A 45 -12.45 -3.80 -11.29
N ASP A 46 -13.62 -4.30 -11.67
CA ASP A 46 -14.68 -3.57 -12.36
C ASP A 46 -15.31 -2.49 -11.48
N GLU A 47 -15.51 -2.75 -10.19
CA GLU A 47 -15.96 -1.74 -9.23
C GLU A 47 -14.93 -0.63 -9.10
N THR A 48 -13.65 -0.98 -8.94
CA THR A 48 -12.54 -0.02 -8.89
C THR A 48 -12.47 0.81 -10.18
N ALA A 49 -12.56 0.15 -11.33
CA ALA A 49 -12.52 0.79 -12.63
C ALA A 49 -13.67 1.78 -12.83
N ASN A 50 -14.89 1.43 -12.42
CA ASN A 50 -16.03 2.33 -12.48
C ASN A 50 -15.85 3.54 -11.55
N ALA A 51 -15.38 3.34 -10.32
CA ALA A 51 -15.14 4.44 -9.38
C ALA A 51 -14.09 5.43 -9.90
N ILE A 52 -13.00 4.93 -10.49
CA ILE A 52 -11.98 5.78 -11.13
C ILE A 52 -12.54 6.46 -12.38
N ALA A 53 -13.29 5.74 -13.22
CA ALA A 53 -13.95 6.33 -14.38
C ALA A 53 -14.95 7.43 -14.00
N GLU A 54 -15.54 7.37 -12.79
CA GLU A 54 -16.48 8.38 -12.31
C GLU A 54 -15.80 9.66 -11.82
N GLY A 55 -14.76 9.57 -11.00
CA GLY A 55 -14.16 10.74 -10.37
C GLY A 55 -12.63 10.82 -10.40
N GLY A 56 -11.95 9.73 -10.72
CA GLY A 56 -10.49 9.67 -10.80
C GLY A 56 -9.92 10.15 -12.13
N VAL A 57 -8.61 10.02 -12.26
CA VAL A 57 -7.84 10.22 -13.50
C VAL A 57 -6.87 9.07 -13.71
N PHE A 58 -6.61 8.76 -14.98
CA PHE A 58 -5.58 7.81 -15.40
C PHE A 58 -4.61 8.53 -16.33
N ILE A 59 -3.35 8.62 -15.93
CA ILE A 59 -2.37 9.54 -16.52
C ILE A 59 -1.03 8.85 -16.78
N ARG A 60 -0.26 9.46 -17.69
CA ARG A 60 1.19 9.42 -17.71
C ARG A 60 1.69 10.76 -17.21
N GLY A 61 2.67 10.78 -16.32
CA GLY A 61 3.14 12.03 -15.72
C GLY A 61 4.46 11.92 -15.00
N THR A 62 4.92 13.05 -14.48
CA THR A 62 6.24 13.19 -13.87
C THR A 62 6.14 13.99 -12.57
N VAL A 63 6.93 13.61 -11.56
CA VAL A 63 7.05 14.38 -10.32
C VAL A 63 7.78 15.69 -10.62
N ILE A 64 7.08 16.81 -10.46
CA ILE A 64 7.65 18.17 -10.64
C ILE A 64 7.95 18.88 -9.32
N GLN A 65 7.44 18.32 -8.22
CA GLN A 65 7.81 18.71 -6.86
C GLN A 65 7.84 17.45 -6.01
N GLU A 66 8.98 17.17 -5.39
CA GLU A 66 9.10 16.04 -4.48
C GLU A 66 8.44 16.32 -3.13
N PHE A 67 8.04 15.24 -2.47
CA PHE A 67 7.60 15.28 -1.09
C PHE A 67 8.79 15.60 -0.17
N ASP A 68 8.65 16.63 0.67
CA ASP A 68 9.63 17.00 1.69
C ASP A 68 8.90 17.18 3.02
N ALA A 69 9.11 16.22 3.93
CA ALA A 69 8.41 16.23 5.20
C ALA A 69 8.92 17.30 6.17
N ALA A 70 10.21 17.64 6.10
CA ALA A 70 10.82 18.67 6.94
C ALA A 70 10.28 20.06 6.60
N ARG A 71 9.94 20.28 5.33
CA ARG A 71 9.36 21.54 4.84
C ARG A 71 7.83 21.52 4.76
N GLN A 72 7.16 20.45 5.22
CA GLN A 72 5.71 20.27 5.05
C GLN A 72 5.25 20.43 3.59
N GLN A 73 6.09 20.00 2.66
CA GLN A 73 5.88 20.19 1.23
C GLN A 73 5.24 18.94 0.62
N PRO A 74 4.04 19.04 0.01
CA PRO A 74 3.42 17.92 -0.67
C PRO A 74 4.13 17.63 -2.00
N GLU A 75 3.90 16.42 -2.51
CA GLU A 75 4.31 16.04 -3.86
C GLU A 75 3.37 16.68 -4.90
N ILE A 76 3.92 17.08 -6.05
CA ILE A 76 3.12 17.53 -7.20
C ILE A 76 3.52 16.71 -8.42
N ILE A 77 2.51 16.12 -9.06
CA ILE A 77 2.66 15.33 -10.29
C ILE A 77 2.08 16.12 -11.44
N ARG A 78 2.85 16.30 -12.52
CA ARG A 78 2.37 16.88 -13.77
C ARG A 78 2.01 15.77 -14.75
N ALA A 79 0.77 15.76 -15.23
CA ALA A 79 0.32 14.87 -16.28
C ALA A 79 0.81 15.34 -17.65
N GLU A 80 1.64 14.51 -18.28
CA GLU A 80 2.07 14.67 -19.67
C GLU A 80 0.95 14.19 -20.62
N ALA A 81 0.28 13.10 -20.25
CA ALA A 81 -0.93 12.61 -20.92
C ALA A 81 -2.01 12.26 -19.91
N ILE A 82 -3.27 12.54 -20.26
CA ILE A 82 -4.44 12.12 -19.51
C ILE A 82 -5.22 11.17 -20.41
N TYR A 83 -5.30 9.90 -20.03
CA TYR A 83 -6.00 8.85 -20.76
C TYR A 83 -7.48 8.78 -20.36
N VAL A 84 -7.76 8.97 -19.07
CA VAL A 84 -9.11 9.07 -18.49
C VAL A 84 -9.18 10.29 -17.57
N GLY A 85 -10.21 11.11 -17.73
CA GLY A 85 -10.45 12.33 -16.96
C GLY A 85 -10.92 13.50 -17.84
N GLU A 86 -11.04 14.69 -17.26
CA GLU A 86 -11.54 15.90 -17.92
C GLU A 86 -10.44 16.68 -18.68
N GLY A 87 -9.24 16.12 -18.83
CA GLY A 87 -8.11 16.76 -19.52
C GLY A 87 -7.47 17.94 -18.78
N SER A 88 -8.08 18.39 -17.67
CA SER A 88 -7.57 19.37 -16.72
C SER A 88 -8.02 19.00 -15.28
N PRO A 89 -7.31 19.45 -14.22
CA PRO A 89 -6.00 20.12 -14.25
C PRO A 89 -4.88 19.20 -14.77
N ARG A 90 -3.72 19.77 -15.08
CA ARG A 90 -2.51 19.02 -15.47
C ARG A 90 -1.54 18.80 -14.31
N ASP A 91 -1.63 19.61 -13.27
CA ASP A 91 -0.81 19.48 -12.07
C ASP A 91 -1.68 18.98 -10.91
N PHE A 92 -1.24 17.90 -10.28
CA PHE A 92 -1.96 17.17 -9.24
C PHE A 92 -1.18 17.28 -7.94
N VAL A 93 -1.70 18.06 -6.99
CA VAL A 93 -1.14 18.16 -5.64
C VAL A 93 -1.57 16.93 -4.85
N ILE A 94 -0.61 16.11 -4.46
CA ILE A 94 -0.86 14.89 -3.69
C ILE A 94 -1.04 15.26 -2.23
N TYR A 95 -2.24 14.99 -1.72
CA TYR A 95 -2.55 15.11 -0.32
C TYR A 95 -1.72 14.13 0.51
N ARG A 96 -1.17 14.65 1.60
CA ARG A 96 -0.47 13.91 2.65
C ARG A 96 -1.04 14.42 3.96
N SER A 97 -1.47 13.51 4.81
CA SER A 97 -1.95 13.83 6.15
C SER A 97 -0.79 14.28 7.05
N ASN A 98 -1.09 15.04 8.11
CA ASN A 98 -0.10 15.38 9.13
C ASN A 98 0.59 14.14 9.72
N ALA A 99 -0.14 13.03 9.87
CA ALA A 99 0.41 11.77 10.33
C ALA A 99 1.47 11.19 9.36
N GLU A 100 1.25 11.31 8.05
CA GLU A 100 2.26 10.90 7.05
C GLU A 100 3.51 11.79 7.10
N PHE A 101 3.33 13.10 7.27
CA PHE A 101 4.43 14.03 7.46
C PHE A 101 5.27 13.69 8.69
N GLN A 102 4.64 13.50 9.85
CA GLN A 102 5.34 13.16 11.09
C GLN A 102 6.05 11.80 11.01
N ARG A 103 5.43 10.84 10.34
CA ARG A 103 6.00 9.50 10.15
C ARG A 103 7.28 9.51 9.33
N GLU A 104 7.37 10.36 8.31
CA GLU A 104 8.61 10.46 7.52
C GLU A 104 9.72 11.22 8.26
N LEU A 105 9.36 12.09 9.22
CA LEU A 105 10.32 12.77 10.09
C LEU A 105 10.89 11.87 11.18
N ASP A 106 10.10 10.91 11.68
CA ASP A 106 10.55 9.97 12.71
C ASP A 106 10.66 8.53 12.16
N PRO A 107 11.88 8.06 11.83
CA PRO A 107 12.11 6.71 11.32
C PRO A 107 11.76 5.59 12.31
N ARG A 108 11.46 5.92 13.58
CA ARG A 108 11.00 4.96 14.59
C ARG A 108 9.49 4.74 14.55
N THR A 109 8.73 5.59 13.85
CA THR A 109 7.29 5.42 13.69
C THR A 109 7.02 4.17 12.85
N PRO A 110 6.47 3.09 13.44
CA PRO A 110 6.29 1.85 12.70
C PRO A 110 5.34 2.07 11.52
N ARG A 111 5.69 1.54 10.35
CA ARG A 111 4.72 1.34 9.29
C ARG A 111 3.83 0.18 9.70
N THR A 112 2.58 0.47 9.99
CA THR A 112 1.58 -0.58 10.14
C THR A 112 1.27 -1.15 8.76
N PRO A 113 1.00 -2.46 8.65
CA PRO A 113 0.56 -3.07 7.39
C PRO A 113 -0.73 -2.45 6.84
N CYS A 114 -1.47 -1.70 7.68
CA CYS A 114 -2.72 -1.04 7.32
C CYS A 114 -2.51 0.40 6.86
N ASP A 115 -1.28 0.91 6.84
CA ASP A 115 -1.03 2.25 6.34
C ASP A 115 -1.22 2.26 4.84
N LEU A 116 -2.43 2.62 4.42
CA LEU A 116 -2.86 2.83 3.03
C LEU A 116 -2.20 4.07 2.42
N SER A 117 -1.10 4.55 3.00
CA SER A 117 -0.29 5.63 2.49
C SER A 117 0.14 5.28 1.07
N GLY A 118 -0.14 6.17 0.13
CA GLY A 118 0.41 6.04 -1.21
C GLY A 118 1.94 5.94 -1.16
N PRO A 119 2.59 5.36 -2.18
CA PRO A 119 4.03 5.16 -2.19
C PRO A 119 4.79 6.44 -1.78
N THR A 120 5.80 6.25 -0.94
CA THR A 120 6.67 7.31 -0.43
C THR A 120 8.03 7.24 -1.14
N GLY A 121 8.69 8.38 -1.31
CA GLY A 121 10.07 8.43 -1.77
C GLY A 121 10.29 8.63 -3.27
N PHE A 122 9.27 9.04 -4.04
CA PHE A 122 9.52 9.48 -5.41
C PHE A 122 10.39 10.74 -5.42
N LYS A 123 11.36 10.75 -6.33
CA LYS A 123 12.27 11.88 -6.51
C LYS A 123 11.77 12.80 -7.62
N LEU A 124 12.21 14.05 -7.57
CA LEU A 124 12.01 14.99 -8.67
C LEU A 124 12.42 14.36 -10.01
N GLY A 125 11.55 14.46 -11.01
CA GLY A 125 11.76 13.86 -12.33
C GLY A 125 11.38 12.38 -12.45
N HIS A 126 10.91 11.73 -11.38
CA HIS A 126 10.38 10.38 -11.49
C HIS A 126 9.17 10.34 -12.43
N VAL A 127 9.20 9.42 -13.41
CA VAL A 127 8.17 9.27 -14.45
C VAL A 127 7.25 8.11 -14.10
N PHE A 128 5.95 8.35 -14.20
CA PHE A 128 4.91 7.34 -14.14
C PHE A 128 4.31 7.15 -15.53
N GLU A 129 4.54 5.97 -16.12
CA GLU A 129 3.93 5.61 -17.40
C GLU A 129 2.42 5.39 -17.27
N ARG A 130 1.98 4.89 -16.11
CA ARG A 130 0.59 4.56 -15.79
C ARG A 130 0.30 4.81 -14.32
N LEU A 131 -0.37 5.92 -14.04
CA LEU A 131 -0.73 6.32 -12.70
C LEU A 131 -2.23 6.60 -12.61
N VAL A 132 -2.85 6.11 -11.55
CA VAL A 132 -4.25 6.36 -11.25
C VAL A 132 -4.32 7.21 -9.99
N LEU A 133 -4.97 8.36 -10.11
CA LEU A 133 -5.22 9.26 -8.99
C LEU A 133 -6.72 9.39 -8.77
N GLU A 134 -7.11 9.61 -7.53
CA GLU A 134 -8.47 9.90 -7.14
C GLU A 134 -8.51 11.17 -6.27
N PRO A 135 -9.64 11.91 -6.25
CA PRO A 135 -9.79 13.03 -5.36
C PRO A 135 -9.59 12.59 -3.91
N ALA A 136 -8.74 13.30 -3.18
CA ALA A 136 -8.62 13.10 -1.75
C ALA A 136 -9.92 13.57 -1.09
N ARG A 137 -10.61 12.64 -0.41
CA ARG A 137 -11.82 12.93 0.35
C ARG A 137 -11.54 12.62 1.81
N SER A 138 -11.69 13.63 2.67
CA SER A 138 -11.65 13.46 4.12
C SER A 138 -12.75 14.31 4.74
N HIS A 139 -13.49 13.71 5.67
CA HIS A 139 -14.50 14.43 6.45
C HIS A 139 -13.86 15.17 7.64
N THR A 140 -12.64 14.82 8.02
CA THR A 140 -11.95 15.31 9.22
C THR A 140 -10.76 16.21 8.90
N ASP A 141 -10.26 16.19 7.66
CA ASP A 141 -9.16 17.03 7.22
C ASP A 141 -9.57 17.86 6.00
N ALA A 142 -9.85 19.14 6.23
CA ALA A 142 -10.23 20.08 5.18
C ALA A 142 -9.13 20.28 4.13
N ALA A 143 -7.85 20.04 4.48
CA ALA A 143 -6.73 20.16 3.54
C ALA A 143 -6.73 19.06 2.47
N ALA A 144 -7.51 17.98 2.65
CA ALA A 144 -7.71 16.96 1.64
C ALA A 144 -8.58 17.46 0.48
N ASN A 145 -9.54 18.36 0.74
CA ASN A 145 -10.50 18.78 -0.26
C ASN A 145 -9.83 19.57 -1.40
N GLY A 146 -10.10 19.18 -2.64
CA GLY A 146 -9.49 19.76 -3.83
C GLY A 146 -8.08 19.25 -4.15
N ARG A 147 -7.56 18.30 -3.35
CA ARG A 147 -6.29 17.60 -3.61
C ARG A 147 -6.54 16.19 -4.13
N TRP A 148 -5.46 15.52 -4.49
CA TRP A 148 -5.47 14.18 -5.07
C TRP A 148 -4.72 13.19 -4.21
N ARG A 149 -4.97 11.90 -4.42
CA ARG A 149 -4.18 10.84 -3.80
C ARG A 149 -3.99 9.70 -4.78
N PHE A 150 -2.97 8.89 -4.53
CA PHE A 150 -2.81 7.61 -5.21
C PHE A 150 -4.04 6.74 -4.95
N ALA A 151 -4.64 6.21 -6.01
CA ALA A 151 -5.68 5.22 -5.86
C ALA A 151 -5.07 3.94 -5.27
N LEU A 152 -5.57 3.50 -4.11
CA LEU A 152 -5.00 2.36 -3.37
C LEU A 152 -4.91 1.09 -4.22
N PHE A 153 -5.94 0.83 -5.02
CA PHE A 153 -6.01 -0.29 -5.96
C PHE A 153 -5.83 0.16 -7.41
N GLY A 154 -5.22 1.33 -7.63
CA GLY A 154 -5.00 1.89 -8.96
C GLY A 154 -4.13 1.00 -9.86
N SER A 155 -3.21 0.24 -9.27
CA SER A 155 -2.31 -0.65 -10.01
C SER A 155 -3.03 -1.83 -10.68
N SER A 156 -4.14 -2.31 -10.11
CA SER A 156 -4.92 -3.41 -10.71
C SER A 156 -5.70 -2.94 -11.93
N VAL A 157 -6.19 -1.70 -11.93
CA VAL A 157 -6.90 -1.09 -13.08
C VAL A 157 -5.95 -0.51 -14.13
N ALA A 158 -4.67 -0.30 -13.80
CA ALA A 158 -3.65 0.16 -14.74
C ALA A 158 -3.09 -0.95 -15.67
N ARG A 159 -3.48 -2.20 -15.44
CA ARG A 159 -3.02 -3.42 -16.14
C ARG A 159 -4.18 -4.12 -16.81
N GLU A 160 -3.96 -4.82 -17.92
CA GLU A 160 -4.99 -5.70 -18.48
C GLU A 160 -5.28 -6.87 -17.51
N PRO A 161 -6.54 -7.28 -17.30
CA PRO A 161 -7.79 -6.83 -17.94
C PRO A 161 -8.47 -5.59 -17.31
N GLY A 162 -7.96 -5.09 -16.18
CA GLY A 162 -8.52 -3.92 -15.49
C GLY A 162 -8.48 -2.64 -16.31
N LEU A 163 -7.44 -2.48 -17.14
CA LEU A 163 -7.30 -1.37 -18.08
C LEU A 163 -8.46 -1.32 -19.08
N GLN A 164 -8.81 -2.47 -19.67
CA GLN A 164 -9.94 -2.55 -20.58
C GLN A 164 -11.25 -2.18 -19.86
N ALA A 165 -11.48 -2.68 -18.65
CA ALA A 165 -12.65 -2.33 -17.85
C ALA A 165 -12.74 -0.83 -17.56
N LEU A 166 -11.60 -0.20 -17.23
CA LEU A 166 -11.50 1.24 -16.97
C LEU A 166 -11.80 2.05 -18.24
N ILE A 167 -11.22 1.67 -19.38
CA ILE A 167 -11.47 2.34 -20.67
C ILE A 167 -12.95 2.27 -21.03
N GLU A 168 -13.56 1.09 -20.94
CA GLU A 168 -14.99 0.93 -21.25
C GLU A 168 -15.88 1.76 -20.32
N ALA A 169 -15.59 1.76 -19.02
CA ALA A 169 -16.29 2.59 -18.06
C ALA A 169 -16.12 4.09 -18.38
N ALA A 170 -14.90 4.53 -18.68
CA ALA A 170 -14.60 5.91 -19.03
C ALA A 170 -15.28 6.37 -20.32
N ILE A 171 -15.35 5.49 -21.34
CA ILE A 171 -16.09 5.76 -22.59
C ILE A 171 -17.57 5.97 -22.30
N ARG A 172 -18.20 5.06 -21.52
CA ARG A 172 -19.61 5.20 -21.13
C ARG A 172 -19.90 6.50 -20.39
N LYS A 173 -18.92 7.02 -19.65
CA LYS A 173 -19.03 8.26 -18.88
C LYS A 173 -18.57 9.50 -19.66
N GLY A 174 -18.11 9.35 -20.91
CA GLY A 174 -17.60 10.47 -21.72
C GLY A 174 -16.30 11.09 -21.19
N ARG A 175 -15.53 10.35 -20.39
CA ARG A 175 -14.26 10.81 -19.77
C ARG A 175 -13.02 10.14 -20.38
N PHE A 176 -13.19 9.29 -21.38
CA PHE A 176 -12.08 8.68 -22.11
C PHE A 176 -11.49 9.67 -23.11
N GLN A 177 -10.16 9.82 -23.08
CA GLN A 177 -9.43 10.73 -23.95
C GLN A 177 -8.63 9.96 -25.00
N ALA A 178 -7.86 8.95 -24.57
CA ALA A 178 -7.03 8.13 -25.44
C ALA A 178 -6.62 6.84 -24.73
N ARG A 179 -6.26 5.81 -25.52
CA ARG A 179 -5.70 4.57 -24.97
C ARG A 179 -4.21 4.79 -24.64
N PRO A 180 -3.71 4.33 -23.48
CA PRO A 180 -2.28 4.36 -23.23
C PRO A 180 -1.51 3.50 -24.25
N PRO A 181 -0.23 3.81 -24.52
CA PRO A 181 0.62 2.95 -25.32
C PRO A 181 0.70 1.54 -24.74
N PHE A 182 0.83 0.55 -25.62
CA PHE A 182 1.08 -0.84 -25.23
C PHE A 182 2.39 -0.95 -24.45
N SER A 183 2.37 -1.66 -23.33
CA SER A 183 3.57 -1.97 -22.56
C SER A 183 3.49 -3.36 -21.94
N ALA A 184 4.41 -4.24 -22.35
CA ALA A 184 4.50 -5.61 -21.85
C ALA A 184 4.82 -5.67 -20.34
N GLU A 185 5.49 -4.65 -19.80
CA GLU A 185 5.82 -4.56 -18.37
C GLU A 185 4.56 -4.48 -17.48
N TRP A 186 3.45 -3.98 -18.05
CA TRP A 186 2.15 -3.87 -17.40
C TRP A 186 1.23 -5.05 -17.69
N GLY A 187 1.75 -6.10 -18.36
CA GLY A 187 0.98 -7.29 -18.70
C GLY A 187 -0.04 -7.07 -19.81
N ASP A 188 0.13 -6.02 -20.61
CA ASP A 188 -0.74 -5.78 -21.75
C ASP A 188 -0.60 -6.87 -22.81
N GLN A 189 -1.68 -7.10 -23.55
CA GLN A 189 -1.63 -7.86 -24.78
C GLN A 189 -1.58 -6.91 -25.98
N PRO A 190 -0.75 -7.18 -26.99
CA PRO A 190 -0.74 -6.38 -28.21
C PRO A 190 -2.12 -6.48 -28.88
N PRO A 191 -2.59 -5.42 -29.55
CA PRO A 191 -3.86 -5.47 -30.28
C PRO A 191 -3.81 -6.63 -31.28
N LYS A 192 -4.77 -7.55 -31.18
CA LYS A 192 -4.90 -8.65 -32.13
C LYS A 192 -5.13 -8.01 -33.50
N ARG A 193 -4.23 -8.27 -34.47
CA ARG A 193 -4.45 -7.86 -35.86
C ARG A 193 -5.79 -8.43 -36.29
N GLN A 194 -6.78 -7.56 -36.51
CA GLN A 194 -7.99 -7.95 -37.21
C GLN A 194 -7.59 -8.21 -38.66
N THR A 195 -7.40 -9.46 -39.02
CA THR A 195 -7.39 -9.86 -40.42
C THR A 195 -8.81 -9.70 -40.92
N SER A 196 -9.09 -8.61 -41.63
CA SER A 196 -10.35 -8.48 -42.37
C SER A 196 -10.47 -9.67 -43.31
N PRO A 197 -11.58 -10.44 -43.27
CA PRO A 197 -11.86 -11.37 -44.35
C PRO A 197 -12.04 -10.55 -45.63
N GLN A 198 -11.28 -10.91 -46.65
CA GLN A 198 -11.45 -10.40 -48.02
C GLN A 198 -12.70 -11.00 -48.65
#